data_AF-A0A6N6PZ05-F1
#
_entry.id   AF-A0A6N6PZ05-F1
#
_cell.length_a   1.000
_cell.length_b   1.000
_cell.length_c   1.000
_cell.angle_alpha   90.00
_cell.angle_beta   90.00
_cell.angle_gamma   90.00
#
_symmetry.space_group_name_H-M   'P 1'
#
loop_
_entity.id
_entity.type
_entity.pdbx_description
1 polymer ?
#
loop_
_entity_poly.entity_id
_entity_poly.type
_entity_poly.pdbx_seq_one_letter_code
_entity_poly.pdbx_strand_id
1 'polypeptide(L)'
;MKRLGFVDLASLVYLGLVAVLLVVVRRRASEAWPLLLAGHALAAGGILRITRLPRVGALGWLRELYPLPLFVLLYRESALLNHAVFAHPLDPWFLGAEQRWFGCQPSLAFAERMPAAWFAELLYAGYFSFYPMILGMGVWLVAKDRPGARRFVGTLSAVFYVCYALFIAFPVVGPRVLETTALDADTVSALGLAGIAPMPASTQAGPFARSMAFLYAWFEGDGGPFPAVMSSWPA
;
A
#
# COMPACT_ATOMS: atom_id res chain seq x y z
N MET A 1 -21.25 23.23 -17.89
CA MET A 1 -20.31 22.14 -17.53
C MET A 1 -20.51 21.81 -16.05
N LYS A 2 -20.90 20.58 -15.68
CA LYS A 2 -20.98 20.20 -14.26
C LYS A 2 -19.55 20.19 -13.68
N ARG A 3 -19.32 20.92 -12.58
CA ARG A 3 -18.00 20.98 -11.91
C ARG A 3 -17.61 19.60 -11.39
N LEU A 4 -16.37 19.21 -11.65
CA LEU A 4 -15.73 18.05 -11.01
C LEU A 4 -15.67 18.28 -9.49
N GLY A 5 -15.92 17.23 -8.72
CA GLY A 5 -15.68 17.27 -7.28
C GLY A 5 -14.17 17.25 -6.99
N PHE A 6 -13.80 17.57 -5.74
CA PHE A 6 -12.41 17.49 -5.29
C PHE A 6 -11.81 16.09 -5.54
N VAL A 7 -12.53 15.03 -5.14
CA VAL A 7 -12.11 13.64 -5.33
C VAL A 7 -11.88 13.30 -6.81
N ASP A 8 -12.81 13.72 -7.67
CA ASP A 8 -12.72 13.47 -9.11
C ASP A 8 -11.47 14.16 -9.70
N LEU A 9 -11.25 15.42 -9.32
CA LEU A 9 -10.08 16.17 -9.76
C LEU A 9 -8.78 15.56 -9.24
N ALA A 10 -8.71 15.23 -7.95
CA ALA A 10 -7.53 14.64 -7.33
C ALA A 10 -7.19 13.29 -7.97
N SER A 11 -8.21 12.45 -8.23
CA SER A 11 -8.04 11.16 -8.91
C SER A 11 -7.49 11.34 -10.33
N LEU A 12 -8.06 12.27 -11.11
CA LEU A 12 -7.61 12.53 -12.49
C LEU A 12 -6.21 13.13 -12.54
N VAL A 13 -5.88 14.04 -11.61
CA VAL A 13 -4.53 14.61 -11.50
C VAL A 13 -3.53 13.51 -11.14
N TYR A 14 -3.83 12.70 -10.13
CA TYR A 14 -2.95 11.59 -9.73
C TYR A 14 -2.73 10.60 -10.89
N LEU A 15 -3.81 10.15 -11.55
CA LEU A 15 -3.71 9.29 -12.73
C LEU A 15 -2.87 9.94 -13.84
N GLY A 16 -3.06 11.24 -14.09
CA GLY A 16 -2.27 11.97 -15.09
C GLY A 16 -0.78 12.01 -14.74
N LEU A 17 -0.45 12.30 -13.48
CA LEU A 17 0.95 12.33 -13.00
C LEU A 17 1.62 10.96 -13.12
N VAL A 18 0.93 9.90 -12.69
CA VAL A 18 1.46 8.53 -12.78
C VAL A 18 1.57 8.07 -14.24
N ALA A 19 0.62 8.42 -15.10
CA ALA A 19 0.69 8.13 -16.54
C ALA A 19 1.90 8.81 -17.20
N VAL A 20 2.19 10.07 -16.85
CA VAL A 20 3.39 10.77 -17.34
C VAL A 20 4.65 10.06 -16.83
N LEU A 21 4.69 9.69 -15.55
CA LEU A 21 5.81 8.96 -14.98
C LEU A 21 6.04 7.63 -15.71
N LEU A 22 4.99 6.83 -15.93
CA LEU A 22 5.04 5.57 -16.70
C LEU A 22 5.69 5.77 -18.07
N VAL A 23 5.33 6.84 -18.78
CA VAL A 23 5.93 7.15 -20.09
C VAL A 23 7.41 7.51 -19.97
N VAL A 24 7.80 8.23 -18.91
CA VAL A 24 9.21 8.58 -18.64
C VAL A 24 10.04 7.33 -18.33
N VAL A 25 9.52 6.43 -17.48
CA VAL A 25 10.23 5.22 -17.06
C VAL A 25 9.97 4.01 -17.98
N ARG A 26 9.28 4.17 -19.11
CA ARG A 26 8.81 3.09 -20.00
C ARG A 26 9.88 2.07 -20.45
N ARG A 27 11.16 2.49 -20.50
CA ARG A 27 12.28 1.60 -20.89
C ARG A 27 12.75 0.70 -19.74
N ARG A 28 12.40 1.05 -18.50
CA ARG A 28 12.74 0.34 -17.26
C ARG A 28 11.51 -0.29 -16.60
N ALA A 29 10.32 0.22 -16.91
CA ALA A 29 9.07 -0.40 -16.53
C ALA A 29 8.90 -1.77 -17.21
N SER A 30 8.08 -2.63 -16.60
CA SER A 30 7.74 -3.93 -17.14
C SER A 30 7.21 -3.84 -18.58
N GLU A 31 7.28 -4.94 -19.33
CA GLU A 31 6.72 -5.03 -20.70
C GLU A 31 5.22 -4.65 -20.75
N ALA A 32 4.53 -4.68 -19.60
CA ALA A 32 3.14 -4.30 -19.44
C ALA A 32 2.88 -2.79 -19.35
N TRP A 33 3.89 -1.91 -19.45
CA TRP A 33 3.69 -0.45 -19.36
C TRP A 33 2.61 0.12 -20.33
N PRO A 34 2.42 -0.40 -21.57
CA PRO A 34 1.34 0.10 -22.43
C PRO A 34 -0.04 -0.27 -21.90
N LEU A 35 -0.17 -1.45 -21.28
CA LEU A 35 -1.42 -1.90 -20.66
C LEU A 35 -1.73 -1.08 -19.40
N LEU A 36 -0.73 -0.75 -18.58
CA LEU A 36 -0.89 0.14 -17.43
C LEU A 36 -1.36 1.54 -17.88
N LEU A 37 -0.75 2.09 -18.94
CA LEU A 37 -1.15 3.37 -19.51
C LEU A 37 -2.58 3.33 -20.08
N ALA A 38 -2.97 2.25 -20.75
CA ALA A 38 -4.34 2.03 -21.21
C ALA A 38 -5.31 1.95 -20.00
N GLY A 39 -4.91 1.28 -18.92
CA GLY A 39 -5.64 1.24 -17.66
C GLY A 39 -5.88 2.62 -17.07
N HIS A 40 -4.89 3.53 -17.12
CA HIS A 40 -5.04 4.92 -16.70
C HIS A 40 -6.06 5.68 -17.54
N ALA A 41 -5.98 5.54 -18.87
CA ALA A 41 -6.92 6.18 -19.78
C ALA A 41 -8.36 5.67 -19.55
N LEU A 42 -8.53 4.36 -19.33
CA LEU A 42 -9.81 3.75 -19.01
C LEU A 42 -10.34 4.22 -17.65
N ALA A 43 -9.50 4.27 -16.62
CA ALA A 43 -9.88 4.76 -15.30
C ALA A 43 -10.30 6.24 -15.36
N ALA A 44 -9.51 7.09 -16.03
CA ALA A 44 -9.84 8.50 -16.22
C ALA A 44 -11.16 8.67 -16.99
N GLY A 45 -11.35 7.94 -18.09
CA GLY A 45 -12.60 7.91 -18.85
C GLY A 45 -13.79 7.44 -18.01
N GLY A 46 -13.59 6.42 -17.18
CA GLY A 46 -14.54 5.89 -16.21
C GLY A 46 -14.97 6.94 -15.20
N ILE A 47 -14.02 7.63 -14.57
CA ILE A 47 -14.30 8.74 -13.63
C ILE A 47 -15.12 9.83 -14.32
N LEU A 48 -14.71 10.26 -15.53
CA LEU A 48 -15.43 11.27 -16.31
C LEU A 48 -16.86 10.83 -16.69
N ARG A 49 -17.13 9.53 -16.78
CA ARG A 49 -18.50 8.98 -16.96
C ARG A 49 -19.25 8.91 -15.64
N ILE A 50 -18.64 8.42 -14.57
CA ILE A 50 -19.22 8.34 -13.22
C ILE A 50 -19.64 9.73 -12.71
N THR A 51 -18.85 10.78 -12.99
CA THR A 51 -19.18 12.17 -12.63
C THR A 51 -20.42 12.71 -13.34
N ARG A 52 -20.91 12.05 -14.40
CA ARG A 52 -22.14 12.40 -15.10
C ARG A 52 -23.36 11.62 -14.61
N LEU A 53 -23.14 10.51 -13.88
CA LEU A 53 -24.20 9.68 -13.35
C LEU A 53 -25.06 10.43 -12.32
N PRO A 54 -26.37 10.12 -12.25
CA PRO A 54 -27.26 10.69 -11.25
C PRO A 54 -26.90 10.19 -9.86
N ARG A 55 -27.16 11.00 -8.84
CA ARG A 55 -26.83 10.71 -7.42
C ARG A 55 -27.93 9.91 -6.70
N VAL A 56 -28.61 9.02 -7.41
CA VAL A 56 -29.76 8.26 -6.91
C VAL A 56 -29.49 6.76 -7.00
N GLY A 57 -30.07 6.01 -6.07
CA GLY A 57 -29.93 4.55 -6.02
C GLY A 57 -28.47 4.08 -6.16
N ALA A 58 -28.28 2.92 -6.78
CA ALA A 58 -26.97 2.30 -7.00
C ALA A 58 -25.96 3.20 -7.74
N LEU A 59 -26.42 4.07 -8.66
CA LEU A 59 -25.55 5.00 -9.38
C LEU A 59 -24.98 6.09 -8.46
N GLY A 60 -25.76 6.52 -7.47
CA GLY A 60 -25.27 7.39 -6.41
C GLY A 60 -24.21 6.70 -5.56
N TRP A 61 -24.42 5.44 -5.19
CA TRP A 61 -23.44 4.65 -4.44
C TRP A 61 -22.14 4.47 -5.19
N LEU A 62 -22.20 4.08 -6.47
CA LEU A 62 -21.02 3.97 -7.33
C LEU A 62 -20.25 5.30 -7.38
N ARG A 63 -20.95 6.42 -7.48
CA ARG A 63 -20.32 7.74 -7.55
C ARG A 63 -19.59 8.14 -6.27
N GLU A 64 -20.08 7.75 -5.09
CA GLU A 64 -19.43 8.09 -3.83
C GLU A 64 -18.33 7.07 -3.46
N LEU A 65 -18.44 5.80 -3.89
CA LEU A 65 -17.54 4.71 -3.49
C LEU A 65 -16.51 4.28 -4.54
N TYR A 66 -16.59 4.73 -5.80
CA TYR A 66 -15.59 4.37 -6.83
C TYR A 66 -14.13 4.62 -6.43
N PRO A 67 -13.77 5.61 -5.58
CA PRO A 67 -12.38 5.83 -5.20
C PRO A 67 -11.81 4.66 -4.38
N LEU A 68 -12.65 3.93 -3.62
CA LEU A 68 -12.19 2.83 -2.78
C LEU A 68 -11.50 1.70 -3.57
N PRO A 69 -12.13 1.09 -4.60
CA PRO A 69 -11.43 0.11 -5.44
C PRO A 69 -10.28 0.73 -6.23
N LEU A 70 -10.38 2.03 -6.59
CA LEU A 70 -9.29 2.72 -7.26
C LEU A 70 -8.03 2.80 -6.38
N PHE A 71 -8.17 3.04 -5.07
CA PHE A 71 -7.03 3.06 -4.14
C PHE A 71 -6.27 1.73 -4.13
N VAL A 72 -6.99 0.61 -4.08
CA VAL A 72 -6.39 -0.73 -4.09
C VAL A 72 -5.59 -0.96 -5.37
N LEU A 73 -6.13 -0.58 -6.53
CA LEU A 73 -5.45 -0.74 -7.81
C LEU A 73 -4.19 0.13 -7.89
N LEU A 74 -4.28 1.40 -7.47
CA LEU A 74 -3.16 2.34 -7.51
C LEU A 74 -2.07 2.01 -6.49
N TYR A 75 -2.44 1.44 -5.34
CA TYR A 75 -1.46 0.93 -4.37
C TYR A 75 -0.60 -0.18 -4.97
N ARG A 76 -1.23 -1.18 -5.62
CA ARG A 76 -0.50 -2.27 -6.29
C ARG A 76 0.40 -1.76 -7.40
N GLU A 77 -0.07 -0.76 -8.14
CA GLU A 77 0.75 -0.14 -9.17
C GLU A 77 1.95 0.61 -8.60
N SER A 78 1.82 1.29 -7.45
CA SER A 78 2.95 1.98 -6.82
C SER A 78 4.13 1.02 -6.56
N ALA A 79 3.84 -0.21 -6.14
CA ALA A 79 4.84 -1.27 -5.98
C ALA A 79 5.53 -1.66 -7.31
N LEU A 80 4.78 -1.74 -8.42
CA LEU A 80 5.34 -2.03 -9.74
C LEU A 80 6.23 -0.88 -10.25
N LEU A 81 5.84 0.36 -9.97
CA LEU A 81 6.57 1.55 -10.36
C LEU A 81 7.86 1.74 -9.56
N ASN A 82 7.90 1.33 -8.30
CA ASN A 82 9.10 1.43 -7.45
C ASN A 82 10.34 0.83 -8.12
N HIS A 83 10.23 -0.39 -8.65
CA HIS A 83 11.32 -1.07 -9.33
C HIS A 83 11.67 -0.48 -10.71
N ALA A 84 10.72 0.24 -11.33
CA ALA A 84 10.95 0.90 -12.62
C ALA A 84 11.68 2.24 -12.47
N VAL A 85 11.37 2.98 -11.40
CA VAL A 85 11.98 4.28 -11.10
C VAL A 85 13.37 4.09 -10.51
N PHE A 86 13.54 3.13 -9.59
CA PHE A 86 14.79 2.85 -8.90
C PHE A 86 15.26 1.41 -9.11
N ALA A 87 16.54 1.24 -9.44
CA ALA A 87 17.13 -0.08 -9.65
C ALA A 87 17.31 -0.87 -8.34
N HIS A 88 17.51 -0.16 -7.23
CA HIS A 88 17.69 -0.76 -5.90
C HIS A 88 16.78 -0.05 -4.90
N PRO A 89 16.21 -0.79 -3.93
CA PRO A 89 15.42 -0.20 -2.88
C PRO A 89 16.28 0.68 -1.96
N LEU A 90 15.64 1.66 -1.30
CA LEU A 90 16.32 2.57 -0.37
C LEU A 90 16.47 1.97 1.04
N ASP A 91 15.97 0.75 1.27
CA ASP A 91 16.03 0.04 2.55
C ASP A 91 17.43 0.06 3.21
N PRO A 92 18.57 -0.21 2.53
CA PRO A 92 19.89 -0.13 3.16
C PRO A 92 20.19 1.23 3.81
N TRP A 93 19.74 2.32 3.17
CA TRP A 93 19.95 3.67 3.69
C TRP A 93 19.12 3.91 4.96
N PHE A 94 17.84 3.50 4.95
CA PHE A 94 16.96 3.65 6.10
C PHE A 94 17.37 2.75 7.27
N LEU A 95 17.72 1.48 7.01
CA LEU A 95 18.23 0.57 8.05
C LEU A 95 19.53 1.08 8.66
N GLY A 96 20.44 1.64 7.84
CA GLY A 96 21.68 2.26 8.32
C GLY A 96 21.44 3.54 9.12
N ALA A 97 20.45 4.36 8.74
CA ALA A 97 20.04 5.53 9.50
C ALA A 97 19.43 5.13 10.86
N GLU A 98 18.53 4.13 10.87
CA GLU A 98 17.94 3.55 12.07
C GLU A 98 19.03 3.00 13.01
N GLN A 99 19.98 2.23 12.47
CA GLN A 99 21.12 1.70 13.21
C GLN A 99 21.98 2.82 13.82
N ARG A 100 22.21 3.92 13.08
CA ARG A 100 23.02 5.05 13.56
C ARG A 100 22.35 5.82 14.69
N TRP A 101 21.02 5.96 14.64
CA TRP A 101 20.29 6.74 15.63
C TRP A 101 19.94 5.94 16.89
N PHE A 102 19.59 4.66 16.73
CA PHE A 102 19.12 3.82 17.84
C PHE A 102 20.14 2.77 18.30
N GLY A 103 21.23 2.56 17.55
CA GLY A 103 22.22 1.51 17.84
C GLY A 103 21.71 0.08 17.60
N CYS A 104 20.49 -0.06 17.10
CA CYS A 104 19.83 -1.32 16.76
C CYS A 104 18.68 -1.04 15.78
N GLN A 105 18.03 -2.10 15.31
CA GLN A 105 16.73 -1.99 14.63
C GLN A 105 15.61 -2.14 15.68
N PRO A 106 14.93 -1.07 16.13
CA PRO A 106 13.99 -1.14 17.25
C PRO A 106 12.83 -2.10 17.01
N SER A 107 12.36 -2.20 15.76
CA SER A 107 11.27 -3.11 15.38
C SER A 107 11.65 -4.58 15.60
N LEU A 108 12.85 -4.97 15.18
CA LEU A 108 13.39 -6.33 15.31
C LEU A 108 13.74 -6.63 16.77
N ALA A 109 14.42 -5.70 17.45
CA ALA A 109 14.76 -5.83 18.86
C ALA A 109 13.50 -5.94 19.76
N PHE A 110 12.42 -5.25 19.38
CA PHE A 110 11.14 -5.37 20.07
C PHE A 110 10.48 -6.74 19.82
N ALA A 111 10.49 -7.22 18.58
CA ALA A 111 9.97 -8.54 18.23
C ALA A 111 10.69 -9.69 18.98
N GLU A 112 12.02 -9.61 19.11
CA GLU A 112 12.81 -10.57 19.88
C GLU A 112 12.49 -10.54 21.38
N ARG A 113 12.26 -9.35 21.94
CA ARG A 113 11.97 -9.20 23.39
C ARG A 113 10.51 -9.50 23.75
N MET A 114 9.58 -9.41 22.79
CA MET A 114 8.15 -9.63 23.00
C MET A 114 7.57 -10.64 21.99
N PRO A 115 8.00 -11.92 22.01
CA PRO A 115 7.50 -12.96 21.10
C PRO A 115 6.12 -13.51 21.50
N ALA A 116 5.36 -12.78 22.30
CA ALA A 116 4.10 -13.25 22.85
C ALA A 116 3.01 -13.30 21.76
N ALA A 117 2.51 -14.51 21.48
CA ALA A 117 1.52 -14.74 20.41
C ALA A 117 0.26 -13.88 20.54
N TRP A 118 -0.25 -13.67 21.76
CA TRP A 118 -1.42 -12.82 22.00
C TRP A 118 -1.17 -11.36 21.63
N PHE A 119 0.06 -10.88 21.82
CA PHE A 119 0.43 -9.48 21.54
C PHE A 119 0.62 -9.28 20.04
N ALA A 120 1.28 -10.22 19.37
CA ALA A 120 1.35 -10.24 17.90
C ALA A 120 -0.06 -10.25 17.29
N GLU A 121 -0.96 -11.07 17.84
CA GLU A 121 -2.35 -11.12 17.38
C GLU A 121 -3.11 -9.80 17.59
N LEU A 122 -2.85 -9.08 18.68
CA LEU A 122 -3.39 -7.75 18.90
C LEU A 122 -2.89 -6.75 17.84
N LEU A 123 -1.61 -6.82 17.46
CA LEU A 123 -1.05 -5.98 16.40
C LEU A 123 -1.66 -6.31 15.03
N TYR A 124 -1.83 -7.61 14.71
CA TYR A 124 -2.53 -8.03 13.49
C TYR A 124 -3.99 -7.59 13.48
N ALA A 125 -4.69 -7.69 14.60
CA ALA A 125 -6.07 -7.21 14.73
C ALA A 125 -6.15 -5.69 14.52
N GLY A 126 -5.19 -4.95 15.10
CA GLY A 126 -5.06 -3.50 14.92
C GLY A 126 -4.87 -3.12 13.45
N TYR A 127 -3.94 -3.78 12.75
CA TYR A 127 -3.75 -3.55 11.32
C TYR A 127 -5.00 -3.94 10.53
N PHE A 128 -5.50 -5.16 10.75
CA PHE A 128 -6.67 -5.68 10.07
C PHE A 128 -7.88 -4.76 10.22
N SER A 129 -8.01 -4.04 11.34
CA SER A 129 -9.12 -3.11 11.58
C SER A 129 -9.20 -1.96 10.56
N PHE A 130 -8.10 -1.60 9.88
CA PHE A 130 -8.11 -0.56 8.85
C PHE A 130 -9.00 -0.91 7.66
N TYR A 131 -9.05 -2.17 7.23
CA TYR A 131 -9.86 -2.59 6.08
C TYR A 131 -11.38 -2.44 6.33
N PRO A 132 -11.98 -3.02 7.39
CA PRO A 132 -13.39 -2.80 7.69
C PRO A 132 -13.66 -1.37 8.15
N MET A 133 -12.69 -0.66 8.75
CA MET A 133 -12.87 0.76 9.05
C MET A 133 -13.04 1.57 7.77
N ILE A 134 -12.17 1.41 6.78
CA ILE A 134 -12.25 2.18 5.52
C ILE A 134 -13.49 1.78 4.72
N LEU A 135 -13.66 0.48 4.46
CA LEU A 135 -14.75 -0.02 3.61
C LEU A 135 -16.11 0.09 4.32
N GLY A 136 -16.18 -0.36 5.56
CA GLY A 136 -17.39 -0.36 6.37
C GLY A 136 -17.87 1.05 6.68
N MET A 137 -16.97 1.96 7.08
CA MET A 137 -17.35 3.37 7.31
C MET A 137 -17.79 4.05 6.02
N GLY A 138 -17.09 3.81 4.90
CA GLY A 138 -17.48 4.35 3.60
C GLY A 138 -18.89 3.92 3.19
N VAL A 139 -19.18 2.62 3.25
CA VAL A 139 -20.50 2.04 2.93
C VAL A 139 -21.57 2.58 3.88
N TRP A 140 -21.30 2.59 5.19
CA TRP A 140 -22.24 3.06 6.20
C TRP A 140 -22.58 4.55 6.03
N LEU A 141 -21.57 5.40 5.79
CA LEU A 141 -21.78 6.83 5.56
C LEU A 141 -22.57 7.07 4.26
N VAL A 142 -22.30 6.35 3.17
CA VAL A 142 -23.08 6.54 1.92
C VAL A 142 -24.56 6.16 2.12
N ALA A 143 -24.85 5.22 3.02
CA ALA A 143 -26.21 4.82 3.39
C ALA A 143 -26.93 5.87 4.25
N LYS A 144 -26.22 6.53 5.17
CA LYS A 144 -26.82 7.35 6.23
C LYS A 144 -26.57 8.86 6.07
N ASP A 145 -25.36 9.25 5.69
CA ASP A 145 -24.91 10.64 5.59
C ASP A 145 -23.97 10.83 4.39
N ARG A 146 -24.55 11.12 3.22
CA ARG A 146 -23.76 11.33 1.99
C ARG A 146 -22.82 12.53 2.03
N PRO A 147 -23.19 13.69 2.62
CA PRO A 147 -22.22 14.75 2.90
C PRO A 147 -21.02 14.26 3.73
N GLY A 148 -21.26 13.49 4.80
CA GLY A 148 -20.20 12.85 5.59
C GLY A 148 -19.34 11.90 4.77
N ALA A 149 -19.96 11.03 3.96
CA ALA A 149 -19.25 10.12 3.06
C ALA A 149 -18.30 10.86 2.12
N ARG A 150 -18.73 11.98 1.54
CA ARG A 150 -17.89 12.80 0.65
C ARG A 150 -16.69 13.40 1.37
N ARG A 151 -16.87 13.85 2.61
CA ARG A 151 -15.75 14.36 3.43
C ARG A 151 -14.78 13.24 3.76
N PHE A 152 -15.30 12.09 4.20
CA PHE A 152 -14.51 10.91 4.53
C PHE A 152 -13.68 10.42 3.33
N VAL A 153 -14.33 10.16 2.19
CA VAL A 153 -13.65 9.72 0.96
C VAL A 153 -12.73 10.81 0.41
N GLY A 154 -13.10 12.08 0.55
CA GLY A 154 -12.24 13.22 0.22
C GLY A 154 -10.91 13.20 0.99
N THR A 155 -10.98 13.07 2.32
CA THR A 155 -9.80 12.98 3.18
C THR A 155 -8.97 11.75 2.84
N LEU A 156 -9.59 10.58 2.68
CA LEU A 156 -8.88 9.37 2.28
C LEU A 156 -8.17 9.52 0.93
N SER A 157 -8.83 10.14 -0.06
CA SER A 157 -8.23 10.39 -1.37
C SER A 157 -6.98 11.26 -1.24
N ALA A 158 -7.06 12.35 -0.48
CA ALA A 158 -5.91 13.24 -0.28
C ALA A 158 -4.74 12.52 0.39
N VAL A 159 -5.01 11.78 1.47
CA VAL A 159 -3.98 11.03 2.20
C VAL A 159 -3.36 9.95 1.32
N PHE A 160 -4.17 9.09 0.68
CA PHE A 160 -3.65 7.99 -0.13
C PHE A 160 -2.87 8.48 -1.34
N TYR A 161 -3.31 9.52 -2.04
CA TYR A 161 -2.55 10.02 -3.19
C TYR A 161 -1.21 10.62 -2.79
N VAL A 162 -1.15 11.34 -1.65
CA VAL A 162 0.14 11.83 -1.12
C VAL A 162 1.02 10.65 -0.71
N CYS A 163 0.48 9.67 0.01
CA CYS A 163 1.23 8.48 0.42
C CYS A 163 1.75 7.69 -0.80
N TYR A 164 0.93 7.44 -1.81
CA TYR A 164 1.37 6.67 -2.99
C TYR A 164 2.42 7.44 -3.80
N ALA A 165 2.30 8.76 -3.91
CA ALA A 165 3.36 9.57 -4.53
C ALA A 165 4.68 9.48 -3.74
N LEU A 166 4.61 9.47 -2.41
CA LEU A 166 5.79 9.25 -1.56
C LEU A 166 6.35 7.84 -1.72
N PHE A 167 5.51 6.81 -1.81
CA PHE A 167 5.97 5.43 -2.00
C PHE A 167 6.71 5.27 -3.32
N ILE A 168 6.21 5.89 -4.39
CA ILE A 168 6.89 5.94 -5.69
C ILE A 168 8.22 6.70 -5.61
N ALA A 169 8.27 7.81 -4.86
CA ALA A 169 9.48 8.63 -4.72
C ALA A 169 10.54 8.02 -3.78
N PHE A 170 10.12 7.20 -2.82
CA PHE A 170 10.95 6.57 -1.81
C PHE A 170 10.65 5.06 -1.77
N PRO A 171 11.26 4.27 -2.67
CA PRO A 171 10.99 2.84 -2.77
C PRO A 171 11.61 2.13 -1.58
N VAL A 172 10.79 1.92 -0.55
CA VAL A 172 11.13 1.14 0.63
C VAL A 172 10.24 -0.08 0.63
N VAL A 173 10.82 -1.26 0.67
CA VAL A 173 10.12 -2.55 0.71
C VAL A 173 9.72 -2.87 2.15
N GLY A 174 10.46 -2.36 3.13
CA GLY A 174 10.24 -2.59 4.54
C GLY A 174 10.90 -3.90 5.01
N PRO A 175 10.46 -4.48 6.15
CA PRO A 175 11.14 -5.62 6.78
C PRO A 175 11.30 -6.87 5.89
N ARG A 176 10.48 -7.01 4.83
CA ARG A 176 10.64 -8.07 3.82
C ARG A 176 11.96 -8.00 3.08
N VAL A 177 12.63 -6.84 3.05
CA VAL A 177 13.94 -6.71 2.42
C VAL A 177 14.95 -7.71 3.01
N LEU A 178 14.78 -8.10 4.28
CA LEU A 178 15.58 -9.12 4.98
C LEU A 178 15.34 -10.53 4.44
N GLU A 179 14.15 -10.79 3.88
CA GLU A 179 13.74 -12.07 3.29
C GLU A 179 14.05 -12.13 1.78
N THR A 180 14.39 -10.99 1.16
CA THR A 180 14.74 -10.90 -0.26
C THR A 180 16.25 -10.88 -0.46
N THR A 181 16.73 -11.23 -1.66
CA THR A 181 18.13 -11.02 -2.08
C THR A 181 18.48 -9.55 -2.35
N ALA A 182 17.62 -8.61 -1.92
CA ALA A 182 17.81 -7.18 -2.16
C ALA A 182 18.88 -6.54 -1.26
N LEU A 183 19.25 -7.18 -0.14
CA LEU A 183 20.42 -6.81 0.65
C LEU A 183 21.59 -7.73 0.34
N ASP A 184 22.78 -7.17 0.14
CA ASP A 184 24.01 -7.95 0.04
C ASP A 184 24.44 -8.46 1.43
N ALA A 185 25.20 -9.55 1.44
CA ALA A 185 25.67 -10.18 2.67
C ALA A 185 26.51 -9.22 3.54
N ASP A 186 27.23 -8.30 2.89
CA ASP A 186 28.05 -7.29 3.57
C ASP A 186 27.18 -6.28 4.32
N THR A 187 26.08 -5.78 3.74
CA THR A 187 25.14 -4.89 4.44
C THR A 187 24.45 -5.61 5.59
N VAL A 188 24.02 -6.86 5.38
CA VAL A 188 23.40 -7.68 6.43
C VAL A 188 24.36 -7.89 7.60
N SER A 189 25.64 -8.16 7.31
CA SER A 189 26.68 -8.31 8.34
C SER A 189 26.99 -6.99 9.04
N ALA A 190 27.19 -5.90 8.29
CA ALA A 190 27.52 -4.58 8.82
C ALA A 190 26.42 -4.00 9.73
N LEU A 191 25.16 -4.33 9.45
CA LEU A 191 24.01 -3.92 10.26
C LEU A 191 23.67 -4.91 11.38
N GLY A 192 24.43 -6.01 11.52
CA GLY A 192 24.19 -7.02 12.55
C GLY A 192 22.91 -7.82 12.36
N LEU A 193 22.39 -7.90 11.13
CA LEU A 193 21.10 -8.52 10.80
C LEU A 193 21.22 -10.02 10.51
N ALA A 194 22.44 -10.54 10.36
CA ALA A 194 22.71 -11.94 9.99
C ALA A 194 22.22 -12.99 11.02
N GLY A 195 21.91 -12.58 12.24
CA GLY A 195 21.51 -13.47 13.34
C GLY A 195 20.06 -13.32 13.79
N ILE A 196 19.24 -12.54 13.08
CA ILE A 196 17.85 -12.29 13.48
C ILE A 196 17.06 -13.58 13.30
N ALA A 197 16.57 -14.13 14.41
CA ALA A 197 15.76 -15.33 14.39
C ALA A 197 14.41 -15.05 13.70
N PRO A 198 13.89 -15.98 12.88
CA PRO A 198 12.53 -15.87 12.39
C PRO A 198 11.53 -15.72 13.54
N MET A 199 10.50 -14.91 13.31
CA MET A 199 9.40 -14.78 14.26
C MET A 199 8.80 -16.16 14.56
N PRO A 200 8.60 -16.53 15.84
CA PRO A 200 8.09 -17.85 16.21
C PRO A 200 6.77 -18.17 15.52
N ALA A 201 6.59 -19.39 15.03
CA ALA A 201 5.36 -19.81 14.34
C ALA A 201 4.08 -19.58 15.16
N SER A 202 4.18 -19.58 16.50
CA SER A 202 3.06 -19.28 17.40
C SER A 202 2.50 -17.86 17.21
N THR A 203 3.35 -16.89 16.86
CA THR A 203 2.93 -15.50 16.57
C THR A 203 2.19 -15.34 15.25
N GLN A 204 2.19 -16.39 14.42
CA GLN A 204 1.69 -16.39 13.05
C GLN A 204 0.39 -17.20 12.90
N ALA A 205 0.00 -17.95 13.92
CA ALA A 205 -1.06 -18.95 13.85
C ALA A 205 -2.47 -18.39 14.15
N GLY A 206 -2.56 -17.15 14.64
CA GLY A 206 -3.82 -16.55 15.06
C GLY A 206 -4.78 -16.20 13.90
N PRO A 207 -6.08 -16.02 14.19
CA PRO A 207 -7.08 -15.70 13.16
C PRO A 207 -6.78 -14.42 12.38
N PHE A 208 -6.34 -13.34 13.03
CA PHE A 208 -5.98 -12.09 12.36
C PHE A 208 -4.67 -12.22 11.61
N ALA A 209 -3.67 -12.93 12.16
CA ALA A 209 -2.44 -13.25 11.43
C ALA A 209 -2.73 -13.96 10.10
N ARG A 210 -3.61 -14.98 10.10
CA ARG A 210 -4.03 -15.68 8.87
C ARG A 210 -4.85 -14.79 7.92
N SER A 211 -5.70 -13.93 8.46
CA SER A 211 -6.48 -12.99 7.64
C SER A 211 -5.57 -11.98 6.94
N MET A 212 -4.56 -11.49 7.65
CA MET A 212 -3.54 -10.60 7.10
C MET A 212 -2.71 -11.33 6.03
N ALA A 213 -2.24 -12.56 6.29
CA ALA A 213 -1.53 -13.37 5.29
C ALA A 213 -2.33 -13.53 3.99
N PHE A 214 -3.64 -13.77 4.08
CA PHE A 214 -4.53 -13.79 2.92
C PHE A 214 -4.60 -12.42 2.22
N LEU A 215 -4.78 -11.33 2.97
CA LEU A 215 -4.84 -9.98 2.40
C LEU A 215 -3.54 -9.61 1.67
N TYR A 216 -2.38 -9.95 2.23
CA TYR A 216 -1.09 -9.69 1.60
C TYR A 216 -0.94 -10.44 0.27
N ALA A 217 -1.31 -11.73 0.23
CA ALA A 217 -1.21 -12.55 -0.97
C ALA A 217 -2.08 -12.04 -2.14
N TRP A 218 -3.24 -11.45 -1.84
CA TRP A 218 -4.20 -11.04 -2.86
C TRP A 218 -4.20 -9.53 -3.18
N PHE A 219 -3.89 -8.68 -2.19
CA PHE A 219 -4.10 -7.24 -2.30
C PHE A 219 -2.82 -6.40 -2.21
N GLU A 220 -1.79 -6.80 -1.46
CA GLU A 220 -0.63 -5.92 -1.23
C GLU A 220 0.58 -6.19 -2.14
N GLY A 221 0.68 -7.36 -2.77
CA GLY A 221 1.78 -7.67 -3.69
C GLY A 221 3.18 -7.60 -3.05
N ASP A 222 4.22 -7.84 -3.85
CA ASP A 222 5.58 -8.06 -3.33
C ASP A 222 6.36 -6.77 -3.00
N GLY A 223 5.88 -5.58 -3.43
CA GLY A 223 6.65 -4.32 -3.36
C GLY A 223 5.99 -3.17 -2.58
N GLY A 224 5.00 -3.45 -1.74
CA GLY A 224 4.37 -2.44 -0.87
C GLY A 224 5.23 -2.12 0.38
N PRO A 225 5.23 -0.86 0.87
CA PRO A 225 6.09 -0.41 1.99
C PRO A 225 5.62 -0.84 3.38
N PHE A 226 4.46 -1.51 3.49
CA PHE A 226 3.90 -1.91 4.77
C PHE A 226 4.13 -3.39 5.09
N PRO A 227 4.39 -3.72 6.36
CA PRO A 227 4.99 -4.98 6.75
C PRO A 227 3.97 -6.10 6.66
N ALA A 228 4.29 -7.12 5.88
CA ALA A 228 4.10 -8.49 6.31
C ALA A 228 5.48 -9.14 6.30
N VAL A 229 6.05 -9.37 7.47
CA VAL A 229 6.82 -10.62 7.61
C VAL A 229 5.82 -11.74 7.26
N MET A 230 6.23 -12.91 6.75
CA MET A 230 5.43 -14.16 6.78
C MET A 230 4.75 -14.69 5.51
N SER A 231 5.45 -14.85 4.38
CA SER A 231 4.94 -15.84 3.39
C SER A 231 5.97 -16.76 2.74
N SER A 232 7.27 -16.65 3.03
CA SER A 232 8.25 -17.53 2.38
C SER A 232 9.39 -17.98 3.29
N TRP A 233 9.07 -18.53 4.45
CA TRP A 233 10.01 -19.40 5.16
C TRP A 233 9.86 -20.82 4.60
N PRO A 234 10.85 -21.37 3.85
CA PRO A 234 10.88 -22.80 3.64
C PRO A 234 11.05 -23.48 5.01
N ALA A 235 10.29 -24.55 5.21
CA ALA A 235 10.31 -25.40 6.40
C ALA A 235 11.70 -26.00 6.66
#